data_AF-E1YH61-F1
#
_entry.id   AF-E1YH61-F1
#
_cell.length_a   1.000
_cell.length_b   1.000
_cell.length_c   1.000
_cell.angle_alpha   90.00
_cell.angle_beta   90.00
_cell.angle_gamma   90.00
#
_symmetry.space_group_name_H-M   'P 1'
#
loop_
_entity.id
_entity.type
_entity.pdbx_description
1 polymer ?
#
loop_
_entity_poly.entity_id
_entity_poly.type
_entity_poly.pdbx_seq_one_letter_code
_entity_poly.pdbx_strand_id
1 'polypeptide(L)' 'MKLKVVLETSEEGGFTVYVPSLPGCISEGNSREEALKNIREVNYISSPWTMI' A
#
# COMPACT_ATOMS: atom_id res chain seq x y z
N MET A 1 9.81 6.50 13.81
CA MET A 1 9.35 7.44 12.76
C MET A 1 7.86 7.21 12.52
N LYS A 2 7.06 8.25 12.32
CA LYS A 2 5.63 8.14 11.95
C LYS A 2 5.52 8.44 10.46
N LEU A 3 5.18 7.45 9.65
CA LEU A 3 4.90 7.65 8.23
C LEU A 3 3.41 7.94 8.06
N LYS A 4 3.07 8.96 7.26
CA LYS A 4 1.68 9.22 6.88
C LYS A 4 1.31 8.23 5.78
N VAL A 5 0.23 7.49 6.01
CA VAL A 5 -0.39 6.57 5.05
C VAL A 5 -1.71 7.17 4.59
N VAL A 6 -1.98 7.09 3.30
CA VAL A 6 -3.27 7.44 2.70
C VAL A 6 -3.97 6.14 2.36
N LEU A 7 -5.27 6.08 2.64
CA LEU A 7 -6.12 4.92 2.42
C LEU A 7 -7.30 5.37 1.55
N GLU A 8 -7.40 4.81 0.36
CA GLU A 8 -8.45 5.04 -0.61
C GLU A 8 -9.34 3.80 -0.70
N THR A 9 -10.66 4.03 -0.74
CA THR A 9 -11.65 2.98 -0.95
C THR A 9 -11.92 2.83 -2.44
N SER A 10 -11.75 1.62 -2.97
CA SER A 10 -12.09 1.30 -4.35
C SER A 10 -13.60 1.04 -4.46
N GLU A 11 -14.25 1.54 -5.51
CA GLU A 11 -15.68 1.31 -5.80
C GLU A 11 -16.03 -0.18 -5.92
N GLU A 12 -15.06 -1.02 -6.31
CA GLU A 12 -15.22 -2.48 -6.45
C GLU A 12 -15.18 -3.25 -5.12
N GLY A 13 -15.04 -2.56 -3.98
CA GLY A 13 -15.10 -3.19 -2.65
C GLY A 13 -13.74 -3.57 -2.05
N GLY A 14 -12.74 -2.72 -2.25
CA GLY A 14 -11.38 -2.89 -1.70
C GLY A 14 -10.82 -1.62 -1.07
N PHE A 15 -9.65 -1.74 -0.45
CA PHE A 15 -8.88 -0.66 0.15
C PHE A 15 -7.48 -0.62 -0.45
N THR A 16 -7.13 0.52 -1.04
CA THR A 16 -5.78 0.81 -1.50
C THR A 16 -5.11 1.69 -0.45
N VAL A 17 -3.91 1.33 -0.04
CA VAL A 17 -3.09 2.13 0.86
C VAL A 17 -1.77 2.46 0.23
N TYR A 18 -1.30 3.69 0.43
CA TYR A 18 0.01 4.10 -0.07
C TYR A 18 0.64 5.16 0.82
N VAL A 19 1.97 5.25 0.73
CA VAL A 19 2.74 6.24 1.49
C VAL A 19 3.14 7.37 0.54
N PRO A 20 2.54 8.58 0.61
CA PRO A 20 2.92 9.70 -0.26
C PRO A 20 4.39 10.12 -0.10
N SER A 21 4.99 9.83 1.06
CA SER A 21 6.42 10.07 1.31
C SER A 21 7.36 9.01 0.73
N LEU A 22 6.84 7.86 0.28
CA LEU A 22 7.59 6.76 -0.34
C LEU A 22 6.86 6.33 -1.63
N PRO A 23 7.03 7.09 -2.73
CA PRO A 23 6.42 6.72 -4.01
C PRO A 23 6.94 5.34 -4.43
N GLY A 24 6.01 4.39 -4.63
CA GLY A 24 6.32 2.99 -4.91
C GLY A 24 5.94 2.01 -3.79
N CYS A 25 5.60 2.51 -2.60
CA CYS A 25 5.00 1.69 -1.54
C CYS A 25 3.48 1.84 -1.58
N ILE A 26 2.84 0.92 -2.32
CA ILE A 26 1.39 0.81 -2.48
C ILE A 26 1.00 -0.62 -2.11
N SER A 27 -0.14 -0.78 -1.44
CA SER A 27 -0.68 -2.08 -1.11
C SER A 27 -2.20 -2.05 -1.17
N GLU A 28 -2.81 -3.18 -1.49
CA GLU A 28 -4.26 -3.34 -1.57
C GLU A 28 -4.71 -4.41 -0.57
N GLY A 29 -5.96 -4.32 -0.13
CA GLY A 29 -6.58 -5.31 0.74
C GLY A 29 -8.09 -5.17 0.78
N ASN A 30 -8.79 -6.24 1.15
CA ASN A 30 -10.25 -6.24 1.23
C ASN A 30 -10.77 -5.52 2.49
N SER A 31 -9.87 -5.20 3.41
CA SER A 31 -10.18 -4.49 4.65
C SER A 31 -9.05 -3.54 5.01
N ARG A 32 -9.40 -2.43 5.67
CA ARG A 32 -8.42 -1.43 6.15
C ARG A 32 -7.26 -2.04 6.94
N GLU A 33 -7.54 -3.05 7.77
CA GLU A 33 -6.56 -3.71 8.63
C GLU A 33 -5.62 -4.61 7.83
N GLU A 34 -6.15 -5.28 6.81
CA GLU A 34 -5.37 -6.09 5.87
C GLU A 34 -4.44 -5.22 5.05
N ALA A 35 -4.97 -4.14 4.46
CA ALA A 35 -4.20 -3.18 3.68
C ALA A 35 -3.08 -2.55 4.53
N LEU A 36 -3.39 -2.13 5.75
CA LEU A 36 -2.39 -1.58 6.70
C LEU A 36 -1.34 -2.62 7.15
N LYS A 37 -1.72 -3.88 7.28
CA LYS A 37 -0.76 -4.95 7.60
C LYS A 37 0.17 -5.20 6.42
N ASN A 38 -0.38 -5.24 5.21
CA ASN A 38 0.38 -5.47 3.99
C ASN A 38 1.40 -4.33 3.73
N ILE A 39 0.99 -3.06 3.81
CA ILE A 39 1.93 -1.93 3.63
C ILE A 39 3.02 -1.88 4.71
N ARG A 40 2.75 -2.40 5.91
CA ARG A 40 3.74 -2.51 6.98
C ARG A 40 4.75 -3.65 6.74
N GLU A 41 4.32 -4.66 5.98
CA GLU A 41 5.13 -5.82 5.57
C GLU A 41 5.95 -5.49 4.31
N VAL A 42 5.43 -4.65 3.41
CA VAL A 42 6.13 -4.13 2.23
C VAL A 42 7.27 -3.19 2.66
N ASN A 43 8.37 -3.81 3.06
CA ASN A 43 9.70 -3.24 3.17
C ASN A 43 10.44 -3.61 1.88
N TYR A 44 10.78 -2.61 1.07
CA TYR A 44 11.59 -2.72 -0.15
C TYR A 44 10.90 -3.35 -1.37
N ILE A 45 10.22 -2.52 -2.16
CA ILE A 45 10.22 -2.72 -3.61
C ILE A 45 11.51 -2.08 -4.18
N SER A 46 12.62 -2.77 -3.95
CA SER A 46 13.78 -2.70 -4.85
C SER A 46 13.66 -3.81 -5.90
N SER A 47 12.44 -4.11 -6.36
CA SER A 47 12.16 -5.15 -7.34
C SER A 47 11.86 -4.47 -8.68
N PRO A 48 12.77 -4.51 -9.67
CA PRO A 48 12.53 -3.95 -11.00
C PRO A 48 11.50 -4.74 -11.85
N TRP A 49 10.56 -5.46 -11.22
CA TRP A 49 9.76 -6.50 -11.86
C TRP A 49 8.24 -6.22 -11.93
N THR A 50 7.78 -4.97 -11.72
CA THR A 50 6.38 -4.58 -12.01
C THR A 50 6.22 -3.91 -13.38
N MET A 51 7.11 -4.21 -14.33
CA MET A 51 6.92 -3.94 -15.74
C MET A 51 7.22 -5.21 -16.53
N ILE A 52 6.24 -6.09 -16.63
CA ILE A 52 6.02 -7.02 -17.75
C ILE A 52 4.52 -7.13 -17.98
#